data_AF-B9GSQ1-F1
#
_entry.id   AF-B9GSQ1-F1
#
_cell.length_a   1.000
_cell.length_b   1.000
_cell.length_c   1.000
_cell.angle_alpha   90.00
_cell.angle_beta   90.00
_cell.angle_gamma   90.00
#
_symmetry.space_group_name_H-M   'P 1'
#
loop_
_entity.id
_entity.type
_entity.pdbx_description
1 polymer ?
#
loop_
_entity_poly.entity_id
_entity_poly.type
_entity_poly.pdbx_seq_one_letter_code
_entity_poly.pdbx_strand_id
1 'polypeptide(L)'
;MAVSVAPVESMASLSSDLFYEILRRLDGPTLASAACACVAFCSISKEEKLWENVCSSMWPSTSREDVKSLISCIGGFRKFYADCFPLIVNKEVTEYQLNDHLEYPEEWTEAEYYGDVDEFESVAPSDFVSIVDIRYKDRTICSKVLWGIPNANEFNGWFYNCPFRIDLLTYAARDDDNDGEVFLSVSDGLPPILSMEKERKDGKLWTELRDGLRLSWIVVNKKVKQAANLASWSPLGGQRHWPTDKDFVIRFGSVLSAKGILPCQVVECILIMKFRVIHAEGEGVQTTLKLTELSMQLEDMEGAHVNGRNSLNILKKALSCHRSKNYSEVLESCHLYSKAQSELKEEKMRNESRLDRLRIISGIAAFLTFWYYIL
;
A
#
# COMPACT_ATOMS: atom_id res chain seq x y z
N MET A 1 34.00 -38.27 46.94
CA MET A 1 32.67 -38.15 46.31
C MET A 1 32.88 -37.76 44.87
N ALA A 2 32.76 -38.71 43.94
CA ALA A 2 32.84 -38.45 42.52
C ALA A 2 31.46 -37.98 42.05
N VAL A 3 31.37 -36.75 41.57
CA VAL A 3 30.15 -36.22 40.94
C VAL A 3 30.08 -36.87 39.56
N SER A 4 29.16 -37.83 39.43
CA SER A 4 28.72 -38.38 38.17
C SER A 4 28.10 -37.24 37.34
N VAL A 5 28.84 -36.72 36.37
CA VAL A 5 28.27 -35.94 35.28
C VAL A 5 27.43 -36.90 34.47
N ALA A 6 26.11 -36.83 34.64
CA ALA A 6 25.19 -37.52 33.75
C ALA A 6 25.53 -37.11 32.32
N PRO A 7 25.70 -38.06 31.38
CA PRO A 7 25.83 -37.70 29.99
C PRO A 7 24.56 -36.94 29.64
N VAL A 8 24.71 -35.71 29.13
CA VAL A 8 23.61 -35.05 28.42
C VAL A 8 23.22 -36.03 27.33
N GLU A 9 22.06 -36.69 27.49
CA GLU A 9 21.46 -37.47 26.44
C GLU A 9 21.39 -36.54 25.24
N SER A 10 22.30 -36.75 24.29
CA SER A 10 22.21 -36.24 22.94
C SER A 10 20.78 -36.45 22.54
N MET A 11 19.98 -35.37 22.46
CA MET A 11 18.57 -35.40 22.10
C MET A 11 18.43 -36.50 21.06
N ALA A 12 17.84 -37.63 21.45
CA ALA A 12 17.68 -38.78 20.58
C ALA A 12 17.10 -38.21 19.29
N SER A 13 17.90 -38.26 18.22
CA SER A 13 17.73 -37.38 17.06
C SER A 13 16.30 -37.49 16.59
N LEU A 14 15.47 -36.48 16.87
CA LEU A 14 14.10 -36.44 16.37
C LEU A 14 14.19 -36.70 14.87
N SER A 15 13.33 -37.59 14.36
CA SER A 15 13.34 -37.90 12.94
C SER A 15 13.11 -36.62 12.13
N SER A 16 13.70 -36.56 10.93
CA SER A 16 13.53 -35.42 10.01
C SER A 16 12.06 -35.08 9.78
N ASP A 17 11.18 -36.10 9.81
CA ASP A 17 9.74 -35.95 9.66
C ASP A 17 9.10 -35.19 10.82
N LEU A 18 9.54 -35.43 12.06
CA LEU A 18 9.05 -34.69 13.22
C LEU A 18 9.49 -33.22 13.16
N PHE A 19 10.72 -32.96 12.73
CA PHE A 19 11.18 -31.59 12.50
C PHE A 19 10.38 -30.90 11.39
N TYR A 20 10.11 -31.59 10.27
CA TYR A 20 9.28 -31.04 9.21
C TYR A 20 7.88 -30.67 9.72
N GLU A 21 7.26 -31.55 10.50
CA GLU A 21 5.89 -31.33 10.99
C GLU A 21 5.80 -30.22 12.05
N ILE A 22 6.86 -30.02 12.83
CA ILE A 22 7.01 -28.84 13.71
C ILE A 22 7.16 -27.57 12.86
N LEU A 23 8.10 -27.55 11.91
CA LEU A 23 8.39 -26.38 11.08
C LEU A 23 7.20 -25.95 10.23
N ARG A 24 6.39 -26.90 9.75
CA ARG A 24 5.17 -26.65 8.98
C ARG A 24 4.11 -25.84 9.74
N ARG A 25 4.13 -25.86 11.07
CA ARG A 25 3.16 -25.16 11.93
C ARG A 25 3.64 -23.78 12.36
N LEU A 26 4.88 -23.42 12.07
CA LEU A 26 5.45 -22.12 12.43
C LEU A 26 4.95 -21.03 11.48
N ASP A 27 4.77 -19.83 12.02
CA ASP A 27 4.62 -18.62 11.22
C ASP A 27 5.95 -18.24 10.54
N GLY A 28 5.86 -17.48 9.45
CA GLY A 28 7.03 -17.19 8.62
C GLY A 28 8.24 -16.57 9.35
N PRO A 29 8.08 -15.61 10.29
CA PRO A 29 9.21 -15.07 11.05
C PRO A 29 9.85 -16.13 11.95
N THR A 30 9.05 -16.96 12.62
CA THR A 30 9.57 -18.03 13.48
C THR A 30 10.23 -19.13 12.65
N LEU A 31 9.69 -19.47 11.48
CA LEU A 31 10.32 -20.39 10.52
C LEU A 31 11.68 -19.86 10.05
N ALA A 32 11.77 -18.58 9.71
CA ALA A 32 13.02 -17.93 9.33
C ALA A 32 14.05 -17.94 10.48
N SER A 33 13.61 -17.72 11.72
CA SER A 33 14.46 -17.77 12.91
C SER A 33 14.95 -19.20 13.19
N ALA A 34 14.06 -20.19 13.11
CA ALA A 34 14.38 -21.60 13.29
C ALA A 34 15.40 -22.10 12.25
N ALA A 35 15.29 -21.64 11.00
CA ALA A 35 16.24 -21.95 9.93
C ALA A 35 17.69 -21.55 10.27
N CYS A 36 17.90 -20.55 11.12
CA CYS A 36 19.22 -20.08 11.56
C CYS A 36 19.75 -20.82 12.79
N ALA A 37 18.91 -21.59 13.49
CA ALA A 37 19.28 -22.18 14.78
C ALA A 37 20.16 -23.44 14.63
N CYS A 38 19.93 -24.27 13.61
CA CYS A 38 20.71 -25.48 13.37
C CYS A 38 20.70 -25.93 11.91
N VAL A 39 21.63 -26.80 11.54
CA VAL A 39 21.78 -27.30 10.15
C VAL A 39 20.56 -28.08 9.67
N ALA A 40 19.93 -28.89 10.54
CA ALA A 40 18.74 -29.66 10.19
C ALA A 40 17.55 -28.75 9.83
N PHE A 41 17.24 -27.75 10.66
CA PHE A 41 16.20 -26.76 10.36
C PHE A 41 16.55 -25.90 9.15
N CYS A 42 17.82 -25.52 9.00
CA CYS A 42 18.29 -24.82 7.81
C CYS A 42 18.02 -25.62 6.53
N SER A 43 18.29 -26.93 6.55
CA SER A 43 18.06 -27.80 5.40
C SER A 43 16.58 -27.95 5.09
N ILE A 44 15.75 -28.26 6.11
CA ILE A 44 14.31 -28.47 5.94
C ILE A 44 13.59 -27.18 5.52
N SER A 45 13.97 -26.03 6.09
CA SER A 45 13.40 -24.72 5.74
C SER A 45 13.69 -24.26 4.30
N LYS A 46 14.51 -24.98 3.52
CA LYS A 46 14.67 -24.72 2.08
C LYS A 46 13.52 -25.29 1.25
N GLU A 47 12.68 -26.15 1.84
CA GLU A 47 11.54 -26.71 1.13
C GLU A 47 10.48 -25.63 0.86
N GLU A 48 10.20 -25.41 -0.42
CA GLU A 48 9.24 -24.41 -0.88
C GLU A 48 7.81 -24.65 -0.36
N LYS A 49 7.45 -25.90 -0.06
CA LYS A 49 6.12 -26.24 0.46
C LYS A 49 5.82 -25.61 1.82
N LEU A 50 6.84 -25.44 2.67
CA LEU A 50 6.71 -24.75 3.95
C LEU A 50 6.36 -23.28 3.72
N TRP A 51 7.08 -22.62 2.81
CA TRP A 51 6.85 -21.22 2.47
C TRP A 51 5.56 -21.01 1.68
N GLU A 52 5.13 -21.96 0.85
CA GLU A 52 3.82 -21.93 0.19
C GLU A 52 2.69 -21.91 1.22
N ASN A 53 2.77 -22.74 2.26
CA ASN A 53 1.79 -22.76 3.35
C ASN A 53 1.78 -21.42 4.12
N VAL A 54 2.98 -20.89 4.45
CA VAL A 54 3.13 -19.59 5.12
C VAL A 54 2.53 -18.46 4.25
N CYS A 55 2.86 -18.41 2.96
CA CYS A 55 2.34 -17.41 2.05
C CYS A 55 0.83 -17.52 1.91
N SER A 56 0.28 -18.73 1.70
CA SER A 56 -1.16 -18.93 1.53
C SER A 56 -1.95 -18.61 2.79
N SER A 57 -1.35 -18.80 3.98
CA SER A 57 -1.96 -18.41 5.25
C SER A 57 -1.94 -16.89 5.45
N MET A 58 -0.89 -16.20 5.01
CA MET A 58 -0.74 -14.75 5.18
C MET A 58 -1.48 -13.95 4.09
N TRP A 59 -1.43 -14.44 2.86
CA TRP A 59 -1.93 -13.86 1.62
C TRP A 59 -2.73 -14.92 0.86
N PRO A 60 -4.04 -15.06 1.14
CA PRO A 60 -4.88 -16.09 0.54
C PRO A 60 -4.87 -16.09 -1.00
N SER A 61 -4.61 -14.94 -1.63
CA SER A 61 -4.48 -14.81 -3.08
C SER A 61 -3.36 -15.70 -3.65
N THR A 62 -2.34 -16.04 -2.86
CA THR A 62 -1.23 -16.91 -3.32
C THR A 62 -1.62 -18.39 -3.41
N SER A 63 -2.81 -18.76 -2.96
CA SER A 63 -3.34 -20.12 -3.10
C SER A 63 -3.86 -20.43 -4.51
N ARG A 64 -4.09 -19.41 -5.34
CA ARG A 64 -4.54 -19.57 -6.73
C ARG A 64 -3.42 -20.10 -7.62
N GLU A 65 -3.74 -21.06 -8.49
CA GLU A 65 -2.74 -21.77 -9.30
C GLU A 65 -1.96 -20.86 -10.27
N ASP A 66 -2.62 -19.84 -10.82
CA ASP A 66 -1.99 -18.80 -11.65
C ASP A 66 -0.96 -17.98 -10.86
N VAL A 67 -1.27 -17.62 -9.61
CA VAL A 67 -0.35 -16.92 -8.71
C VAL A 67 0.79 -17.83 -8.24
N LYS A 68 0.52 -19.12 -7.97
CA LYS A 68 1.59 -20.08 -7.63
C LYS A 68 2.61 -20.20 -8.76
N SER A 69 2.12 -20.24 -10.00
CA SER A 69 2.96 -20.25 -11.20
C SER A 69 3.81 -18.98 -11.29
N LEU A 70 3.19 -17.81 -11.08
CA LEU A 70 3.92 -16.52 -11.02
C LEU A 70 5.02 -16.51 -9.94
N ILE A 71 4.68 -16.92 -8.72
CA ILE A 71 5.63 -16.95 -7.59
C ILE A 71 6.80 -17.90 -7.89
N SER A 72 6.51 -19.05 -8.50
CA SER A 72 7.55 -19.98 -8.95
C SER A 72 8.47 -19.33 -10.00
N CYS A 73 7.92 -18.60 -10.98
CA CYS A 73 8.69 -17.92 -12.03
C CYS A 73 9.62 -16.81 -11.52
N ILE A 74 9.25 -16.12 -10.43
CA ILE A 74 10.05 -15.02 -9.86
C ILE A 74 11.09 -15.47 -8.83
N GLY A 75 11.11 -16.76 -8.46
CA GLY A 75 12.14 -17.37 -7.61
C GLY A 75 11.64 -18.12 -6.38
N GLY A 76 10.35 -18.46 -6.31
CA GLY A 76 9.77 -19.29 -5.26
C GLY A 76 9.11 -18.51 -4.12
N PHE A 77 8.32 -19.23 -3.31
CA PHE A 77 7.60 -18.73 -2.15
C PHE A 77 8.53 -18.24 -1.06
N ARG A 78 9.69 -18.86 -0.86
CA ARG A 78 10.65 -18.38 0.15
C ARG A 78 11.12 -16.97 -0.17
N LYS A 79 11.48 -16.73 -1.43
CA LYS A 79 11.90 -15.40 -1.91
C LYS A 79 10.74 -14.43 -1.86
N PHE A 80 9.57 -14.81 -2.39
CA PHE A 80 8.38 -13.97 -2.36
C PHE A 80 8.01 -13.53 -0.94
N TYR A 81 8.05 -14.44 0.03
CA TYR A 81 7.83 -14.10 1.43
C TYR A 81 8.87 -13.10 1.97
N ALA A 82 10.16 -13.36 1.72
CA ALA A 82 11.23 -12.47 2.15
C ALA A 82 11.13 -11.07 1.53
N ASP A 83 10.61 -10.98 0.31
CA ASP A 83 10.43 -9.74 -0.42
C ASP A 83 9.19 -8.96 0.07
N CYS A 84 8.08 -9.64 0.35
CA CYS A 84 6.78 -9.02 0.65
C CYS A 84 6.47 -8.83 2.14
N PHE A 85 7.09 -9.64 3.02
CA PHE A 85 6.88 -9.55 4.46
C PHE A 85 7.41 -8.25 5.09
N PRO A 86 8.66 -7.81 4.82
CA PRO A 86 9.14 -6.53 5.35
C PRO A 86 8.48 -5.37 4.59
N LEU A 87 8.12 -4.31 5.30
CA LEU A 87 7.43 -3.15 4.75
C LEU A 87 8.44 -2.09 4.30
N ILE A 88 8.08 -1.31 3.27
CA ILE A 88 8.93 -0.24 2.75
C ILE A 88 9.11 0.85 3.81
N VAL A 89 10.35 1.29 4.00
CA VAL A 89 10.71 2.41 4.88
C VAL A 89 11.53 3.40 4.08
N ASN A 90 11.12 4.66 4.09
CA ASN A 90 11.90 5.75 3.51
C ASN A 90 12.48 6.63 4.63
N LYS A 91 13.82 6.63 4.74
CA LYS A 91 14.57 7.46 5.70
C LYS A 91 15.03 8.79 5.11
N GLU A 92 14.83 9.00 3.81
CA GLU A 92 15.30 10.18 3.07
C GLU A 92 14.40 11.40 3.30
N VAL A 93 13.20 11.23 3.89
CA VAL A 93 12.26 12.32 4.22
C VAL A 93 12.90 13.38 5.13
N THR A 94 13.88 12.98 5.95
CA THR A 94 14.61 13.86 6.87
C THR A 94 15.50 14.89 6.17
N GLU A 95 15.82 14.71 4.89
CA GLU A 95 16.72 15.57 4.11
C GLU A 95 15.99 16.38 3.02
N TYR A 96 14.68 16.65 3.17
CA TYR A 96 13.96 17.52 2.25
C TYR A 96 14.47 18.97 2.36
N GLN A 97 15.59 19.24 1.69
CA GLN A 97 15.94 20.55 1.20
C GLN A 97 15.20 20.69 -0.12
N LEU A 98 14.23 21.59 -0.17
CA LEU A 98 13.65 22.06 -1.42
C LEU A 98 14.82 22.54 -2.29
N ASN A 99 15.32 21.69 -3.19
CA ASN A 99 16.26 22.14 -4.20
C ASN A 99 15.43 23.04 -5.12
N ASP A 100 15.61 24.35 -4.96
CA ASP A 100 14.92 25.44 -5.68
C ASP A 100 15.06 25.38 -7.23
N HIS A 101 15.70 24.34 -7.79
CA HIS A 101 16.06 24.28 -9.20
C HIS A 101 16.00 22.85 -9.78
N LEU A 102 14.83 22.22 -9.77
CA LEU A 102 14.54 21.20 -10.77
C LEU A 102 13.23 21.59 -11.45
N GLU A 103 13.37 22.31 -12.56
CA GLU A 103 12.30 22.46 -13.55
C GLU A 103 11.74 21.06 -13.85
N TYR A 104 10.41 20.95 -13.84
CA TYR A 104 9.75 19.83 -14.50
C TYR A 104 10.39 19.72 -15.90
N PRO A 105 10.88 18.55 -16.33
CA PRO A 105 11.22 18.37 -17.73
C PRO A 105 9.90 18.47 -18.50
N GLU A 106 9.53 19.69 -18.90
CA GLU A 106 8.39 19.93 -19.80
C GLU A 106 8.72 19.36 -21.20
N GLU A 107 10.00 19.14 -21.49
CA GLU A 107 10.48 18.58 -22.74
C GLU A 107 11.03 17.16 -22.57
N TRP A 108 10.62 16.30 -23.51
CA TRP A 108 11.18 14.99 -23.76
C TRP A 108 12.69 15.13 -23.87
N THR A 109 13.46 14.28 -23.18
CA THR A 109 14.90 14.23 -23.47
C THR A 109 15.08 13.78 -24.92
N GLU A 110 16.09 14.29 -25.63
CA GLU A 110 16.31 13.91 -27.05
C GLU A 110 16.39 12.37 -27.22
N ALA A 111 16.90 11.64 -26.23
CA ALA A 111 16.90 10.17 -26.22
C ALA A 111 15.48 9.56 -26.24
N GLU A 112 14.51 10.17 -25.57
CA GLU A 112 13.10 9.78 -25.60
C GLU A 112 12.41 10.17 -26.91
N TYR A 113 12.87 11.25 -27.56
CA TYR A 113 12.39 11.69 -28.88
C TYR A 113 12.92 10.83 -30.03
N TYR A 114 14.17 10.36 -29.93
CA TYR A 114 14.83 9.50 -30.91
C TYR A 114 14.68 8.00 -30.65
N GLY A 115 13.98 7.60 -29.58
CA GLY A 115 13.66 6.20 -29.30
C GLY A 115 14.87 5.36 -28.86
N ASP A 116 15.93 5.98 -28.37
CA ASP A 116 17.13 5.30 -27.87
C ASP A 116 16.97 4.96 -26.38
N VAL A 117 15.80 4.39 -26.04
CA VAL A 117 15.52 3.88 -24.70
C VAL A 117 15.87 2.40 -24.74
N ASP A 118 16.88 2.00 -23.98
CA ASP A 118 17.31 0.61 -23.86
C ASP A 118 16.07 -0.28 -23.62
N GLU A 119 15.78 -1.19 -24.55
CA GLU A 119 14.56 -2.02 -24.57
C GLU A 119 14.47 -2.92 -23.30
N PHE A 120 15.59 -3.08 -22.60
CA PHE A 120 15.72 -3.73 -21.29
C PHE A 120 15.25 -2.88 -20.11
N GLU A 121 15.29 -1.54 -20.20
CA GLU A 121 14.86 -0.64 -19.12
C GLU A 121 13.38 -0.25 -19.17
N SER A 122 12.75 -0.35 -20.34
CA SER A 122 11.34 -0.01 -20.51
C SER A 122 10.45 -0.86 -19.61
N VAL A 123 9.57 -0.18 -18.87
CA VAL A 123 8.64 -0.79 -17.92
C VAL A 123 7.25 -0.76 -18.55
N ALA A 124 6.67 -1.93 -18.79
CA ALA A 124 5.32 -2.01 -19.36
C ALA A 124 4.28 -2.13 -18.24
N PRO A 125 3.05 -1.59 -18.42
CA PRO A 125 1.94 -1.86 -17.53
C PRO A 125 1.67 -3.35 -17.33
N SER A 126 1.86 -4.14 -18.40
CA SER A 126 1.66 -5.60 -18.43
C SER A 126 2.71 -6.37 -17.61
N ASP A 127 3.83 -5.75 -17.22
CA ASP A 127 4.85 -6.38 -16.37
C ASP A 127 4.40 -6.52 -14.92
N PHE A 128 3.44 -5.69 -14.49
CA PHE A 128 2.99 -5.63 -13.11
C PHE A 128 1.85 -6.61 -12.81
N VAL A 129 1.81 -7.09 -11.57
CA VAL A 129 0.70 -7.86 -11.01
C VAL A 129 0.45 -7.33 -9.61
N SER A 130 -0.80 -7.00 -9.28
CA SER A 130 -1.20 -6.63 -7.91
C SER A 130 -1.90 -7.81 -7.23
N ILE A 131 -1.38 -8.26 -6.10
CA ILE A 131 -1.96 -9.28 -5.23
C ILE A 131 -2.49 -8.56 -4.00
N VAL A 132 -3.80 -8.54 -3.82
CA VAL A 132 -4.48 -7.73 -2.82
C VAL A 132 -5.30 -8.61 -1.89
N ASP A 133 -4.96 -8.58 -0.61
CA ASP A 133 -5.67 -9.33 0.43
C ASP A 133 -6.08 -8.39 1.56
N ILE A 134 -7.36 -8.44 1.94
CA ILE A 134 -7.90 -7.72 3.09
C ILE A 134 -8.34 -8.73 4.13
N ARG A 135 -7.87 -8.51 5.36
CA ARG A 135 -8.31 -9.26 6.53
C ARG A 135 -8.97 -8.32 7.53
N TYR A 136 -10.01 -8.82 8.18
CA TYR A 136 -10.58 -8.21 9.37
C TYR A 136 -10.47 -9.22 10.51
N LYS A 137 -9.71 -8.85 11.54
CA LYS A 137 -9.27 -9.77 12.61
C LYS A 137 -8.55 -10.97 11.96
N ASP A 138 -8.99 -12.19 12.24
CA ASP A 138 -8.40 -13.41 11.67
C ASP A 138 -9.11 -13.90 10.40
N ARG A 139 -10.09 -13.15 9.88
CA ARG A 139 -10.88 -13.55 8.72
C ARG A 139 -10.49 -12.76 7.48
N THR A 140 -10.28 -13.46 6.36
CA THR A 140 -10.13 -12.85 5.04
C THR A 140 -11.47 -12.39 4.51
N ILE A 141 -11.56 -11.13 4.11
CA ILE A 141 -12.79 -10.52 3.59
C ILE A 141 -12.71 -10.17 2.11
N CYS A 142 -11.49 -10.04 1.57
CA CYS A 142 -11.26 -9.83 0.14
C CYS A 142 -9.92 -10.44 -0.24
N SER A 143 -9.85 -11.10 -1.38
CA SER A 143 -8.65 -11.72 -1.93
C SER A 143 -8.74 -11.63 -3.45
N LYS A 144 -7.94 -10.74 -4.06
CA LYS A 144 -8.03 -10.41 -5.48
C LYS A 144 -6.66 -10.27 -6.10
N VAL A 145 -6.57 -10.65 -7.37
CA VAL A 145 -5.35 -10.59 -8.16
C VAL A 145 -5.67 -9.82 -9.43
N LEU A 146 -4.83 -8.84 -9.74
CA LEU A 146 -4.97 -7.99 -10.90
C LEU A 146 -3.71 -8.11 -11.76
N TRP A 147 -3.89 -8.57 -12.99
CA TRP A 147 -2.82 -8.74 -13.96
C TRP A 147 -2.70 -7.48 -14.82
N GLY A 148 -1.54 -6.84 -14.77
CA GLY A 148 -1.30 -5.55 -15.42
C GLY A 148 -1.84 -4.35 -14.65
N ILE A 149 -1.78 -3.18 -15.28
CA ILE A 149 -2.42 -1.95 -14.79
C ILE A 149 -3.72 -1.73 -15.58
N PRO A 150 -4.87 -1.57 -14.90
CA PRO A 150 -6.16 -1.32 -15.55
C PRO A 150 -6.11 -0.10 -16.46
N ASN A 151 -6.83 -0.17 -17.58
CA ASN A 151 -6.97 0.93 -18.53
C ASN A 151 -5.64 1.40 -19.18
N ALA A 152 -4.53 0.71 -18.93
CA ALA A 152 -3.21 1.00 -19.49
C ALA A 152 -2.92 0.14 -20.74
N ASN A 153 -3.89 0.04 -21.65
CA ASN A 153 -3.72 -0.73 -22.89
C ASN A 153 -2.60 -0.11 -23.73
N GLU A 154 -1.67 -0.94 -24.19
CA GLU A 154 -0.51 -0.53 -25.01
C GLU A 154 -0.88 0.27 -26.27
N PHE A 155 -2.11 0.10 -26.76
CA PHE A 155 -2.62 0.78 -27.96
C PHE A 155 -2.93 2.26 -27.79
N ASN A 156 -3.21 2.75 -26.58
CA ASN A 156 -3.47 4.17 -26.35
C ASN A 156 -2.47 4.71 -25.32
N GLY A 157 -1.58 5.60 -25.74
CA GLY A 157 -0.59 6.25 -24.87
C GLY A 157 -1.17 7.22 -23.82
N TRP A 158 -2.49 7.39 -23.74
CA TRP A 158 -3.16 8.30 -22.81
C TRP A 158 -2.82 8.02 -21.34
N PHE A 159 -2.68 6.74 -20.95
CA PHE A 159 -2.34 6.33 -19.59
C PHE A 159 -1.07 7.04 -19.07
N TYR A 160 -0.06 7.18 -19.92
CA TYR A 160 1.23 7.76 -19.54
C TYR A 160 1.12 9.21 -19.06
N ASN A 161 0.11 9.95 -19.53
CA ASN A 161 -0.14 11.35 -19.18
C ASN A 161 -1.30 11.54 -18.20
N CYS A 162 -2.04 10.48 -17.86
CA CYS A 162 -3.15 10.55 -16.92
C CYS A 162 -2.69 10.42 -15.46
N PRO A 163 -3.41 11.06 -14.51
CA PRO A 163 -3.25 10.79 -13.09
C PRO A 163 -3.34 9.29 -12.79
N PHE A 164 -2.33 8.75 -12.12
CA PHE A 164 -2.26 7.33 -11.83
C PHE A 164 -3.26 6.94 -10.75
N ARG A 165 -4.11 5.97 -11.09
CA ARG A 165 -5.06 5.36 -10.16
C ARG A 165 -5.39 3.94 -10.57
N ILE A 166 -5.33 3.02 -9.62
CA ILE A 166 -5.87 1.67 -9.76
C ILE A 166 -7.12 1.57 -8.89
N ASP A 167 -8.25 1.15 -9.45
CA ASP A 167 -9.49 0.91 -8.71
C ASP A 167 -9.91 -0.55 -8.88
N LEU A 168 -9.75 -1.34 -7.81
CA LEU A 168 -9.87 -2.79 -7.88
C LEU A 168 -11.34 -3.25 -8.01
N LEU A 169 -12.28 -2.53 -7.39
CA LEU A 169 -13.69 -2.92 -7.38
C LEU A 169 -14.41 -2.50 -8.67
N THR A 170 -14.04 -1.34 -9.23
CA THR A 170 -14.58 -0.90 -10.52
C THR A 170 -14.13 -1.82 -11.67
N TYR A 171 -12.90 -2.35 -11.59
CA TYR A 171 -12.38 -3.29 -12.58
C TYR A 171 -13.03 -4.66 -12.46
N ALA A 172 -13.14 -5.19 -11.23
CA ALA A 172 -13.74 -6.50 -10.99
C ALA A 172 -15.23 -6.59 -11.36
N ALA A 173 -15.97 -5.48 -11.43
CA ALA A 173 -17.36 -5.47 -11.89
C ALA A 173 -17.51 -5.60 -13.42
N ARG A 174 -16.41 -5.52 -14.18
CA ARG A 174 -16.40 -5.64 -15.66
C ARG A 174 -16.04 -7.04 -16.15
N ASP A 175 -15.24 -7.76 -15.39
CA ASP A 175 -14.98 -9.18 -15.64
C ASP A 175 -16.13 -9.98 -15.01
N ASP A 176 -16.73 -10.90 -15.76
CA ASP A 176 -17.91 -11.72 -15.39
C ASP A 176 -17.70 -12.62 -14.14
N ASP A 177 -16.53 -12.52 -13.50
CA ASP A 177 -16.25 -13.09 -12.19
C ASP A 177 -16.94 -12.24 -11.13
N ASN A 178 -18.18 -12.63 -10.81
CA ASN A 178 -18.97 -12.15 -9.67
C ASN A 178 -18.28 -12.52 -8.32
N ASP A 179 -17.07 -12.01 -8.10
CA ASP A 179 -16.43 -11.97 -6.79
C ASP A 179 -17.23 -10.99 -5.95
N GLY A 180 -18.14 -11.59 -5.18
CA GLY A 180 -19.25 -10.94 -4.50
C GLY A 180 -18.89 -9.68 -3.74
N GLU A 181 -19.89 -8.81 -3.65
CA GLU A 181 -19.82 -7.60 -2.84
C GLU A 181 -19.33 -7.93 -1.42
N VAL A 182 -18.30 -7.23 -0.96
CA VAL A 182 -17.69 -7.48 0.35
C VAL A 182 -18.51 -6.76 1.42
N PHE A 183 -19.13 -7.54 2.30
CA PHE A 183 -19.85 -7.04 3.45
C PHE A 183 -19.15 -7.41 4.76
N LEU A 184 -19.17 -6.49 5.72
CA LEU A 184 -18.82 -6.73 7.12
C LEU A 184 -20.05 -6.48 7.98
N SER A 185 -20.31 -7.36 8.92
CA SER A 185 -21.50 -7.34 9.77
C SER A 185 -21.17 -7.57 11.24
N VAL A 186 -22.17 -7.48 12.11
CA VAL A 186 -22.00 -7.79 13.54
C VAL A 186 -21.56 -9.24 13.76
N SER A 187 -21.98 -10.19 12.92
CA SER A 187 -21.49 -11.59 13.02
C SER A 187 -20.00 -11.74 12.71
N ASP A 188 -19.41 -10.76 12.01
CA ASP A 188 -17.97 -10.70 11.76
C ASP A 188 -17.20 -10.08 12.94
N GLY A 189 -17.91 -9.68 14.01
CA GLY A 189 -17.35 -9.04 15.18
C GLY A 189 -17.24 -7.52 15.06
N LEU A 190 -18.08 -6.89 14.22
CA LEU A 190 -18.29 -5.44 14.29
C LEU A 190 -19.14 -5.07 15.51
N PRO A 191 -18.89 -3.91 16.14
CA PRO A 191 -19.75 -3.44 17.22
C PRO A 191 -21.13 -3.00 16.68
N PRO A 192 -22.22 -3.27 17.41
CA PRO A 192 -23.53 -2.73 17.05
C PRO A 192 -23.54 -1.22 17.25
N ILE A 193 -23.89 -0.48 16.19
CA ILE A 193 -23.97 0.99 16.19
C ILE A 193 -25.43 1.41 16.29
N LEU A 194 -25.72 2.21 17.31
CA LEU A 194 -27.06 2.77 17.54
C LEU A 194 -27.31 4.08 16.79
N SER A 195 -26.25 4.84 16.47
CA SER A 195 -26.33 6.09 15.70
C SER A 195 -24.96 6.46 15.14
N MET A 196 -24.92 6.82 13.86
CA MET A 196 -23.70 7.27 13.18
C MET A 196 -23.19 8.63 13.67
N GLU A 197 -24.05 9.47 14.26
CA GLU A 197 -23.67 10.81 14.74
C GLU A 197 -22.77 10.76 15.99
N LYS A 198 -22.89 9.68 16.78
CA LYS A 198 -22.12 9.45 18.01
C LYS A 198 -20.75 8.80 17.74
N GLU A 199 -20.57 8.21 16.56
CA GLU A 199 -19.35 7.54 16.11
C GLU A 199 -18.37 8.51 15.41
N ARG A 200 -17.97 9.60 16.11
CA ARG A 200 -17.03 10.62 15.59
C ARG A 200 -15.57 10.11 15.54
N LYS A 201 -14.56 11.01 15.50
CA LYS A 201 -13.12 10.72 15.29
C LYS A 201 -12.52 9.60 16.17
N ASP A 202 -13.17 9.24 17.28
CA ASP A 202 -12.80 8.14 18.19
C ASP A 202 -13.97 7.17 18.49
N GLY A 203 -14.89 7.00 17.53
CA GLY A 203 -16.00 6.08 17.65
C GLY A 203 -15.55 4.64 17.90
N LYS A 204 -16.40 3.83 18.54
CA LYS A 204 -16.16 2.40 18.75
C LYS A 204 -15.98 1.68 17.42
N LEU A 205 -16.77 2.01 16.40
CA LEU A 205 -16.63 1.43 15.06
C LEU A 205 -15.28 1.77 14.44
N TRP A 206 -14.86 3.04 14.53
CA TRP A 206 -13.59 3.48 13.99
C TRP A 206 -12.42 2.75 14.64
N THR A 207 -12.44 2.65 15.97
CA THR A 207 -11.42 1.94 16.74
C THR A 207 -11.34 0.46 16.36
N GLU A 208 -12.50 -0.21 16.26
CA GLU A 208 -12.55 -1.63 15.85
C GLU A 208 -12.06 -1.86 14.42
N LEU A 209 -12.43 -0.98 13.47
CA LEU A 209 -11.95 -1.07 12.09
C LEU A 209 -10.45 -0.78 12.01
N ARG A 210 -9.96 0.23 12.74
CA ARG A 210 -8.54 0.58 12.78
C ARG A 210 -7.70 -0.58 13.31
N ASP A 211 -8.14 -1.17 14.42
CA ASP A 211 -7.37 -2.19 15.12
C ASP A 211 -7.50 -3.56 14.44
N GLY A 212 -8.68 -3.85 13.87
CA GLY A 212 -9.02 -5.13 13.25
C GLY A 212 -8.66 -5.26 11.77
N LEU A 213 -8.65 -4.19 10.98
CA LEU A 213 -8.34 -4.29 9.54
C LEU A 213 -6.85 -4.45 9.27
N ARG A 214 -6.55 -5.31 8.31
CA ARG A 214 -5.22 -5.48 7.73
C ARG A 214 -5.31 -5.52 6.21
N LEU A 215 -4.47 -4.74 5.54
CA LEU A 215 -4.35 -4.71 4.08
C LEU A 215 -2.96 -5.16 3.65
N SER A 216 -2.90 -6.08 2.70
CA SER A 216 -1.70 -6.33 1.90
C SER A 216 -1.98 -5.95 0.46
N TRP A 217 -1.13 -5.09 -0.11
CA TRP A 217 -1.15 -4.75 -1.52
C TRP A 217 0.24 -5.02 -2.07
N ILE A 218 0.45 -6.24 -2.55
CA ILE A 218 1.73 -6.68 -3.07
C ILE A 218 1.77 -6.39 -4.56
N VAL A 219 2.77 -5.62 -4.98
CA VAL A 219 3.08 -5.42 -6.39
C VAL A 219 4.22 -6.35 -6.76
N VAL A 220 4.03 -7.13 -7.81
CA VAL A 220 5.03 -8.00 -8.43
C VAL A 220 5.36 -7.44 -9.80
N ASN A 221 6.64 -7.41 -10.17
CA ASN A 221 7.04 -7.17 -11.56
C ASN A 221 7.69 -8.44 -12.12
N LYS A 222 7.08 -8.96 -13.19
CA LYS A 222 7.47 -10.22 -13.84
C LYS A 222 8.83 -10.14 -14.53
N LYS A 223 9.18 -8.99 -15.11
CA LYS A 223 10.43 -8.76 -15.85
C LYS A 223 11.62 -8.73 -14.89
N VAL A 224 11.53 -7.94 -13.80
CA VAL A 224 12.62 -7.86 -12.79
C VAL A 224 12.57 -8.97 -11.74
N LYS A 225 11.49 -9.77 -11.71
CA LYS A 225 11.29 -10.89 -10.77
C LYS A 225 11.41 -10.46 -9.31
N GLN A 226 10.81 -9.33 -8.97
CA GLN A 226 10.77 -8.79 -7.62
C GLN A 226 9.34 -8.49 -7.20
N ALA A 227 9.12 -8.50 -5.90
CA ALA A 227 7.85 -8.14 -5.30
C ALA A 227 8.07 -7.20 -4.10
N ALA A 228 7.05 -6.42 -3.77
CA ALA A 228 7.04 -5.60 -2.56
C ALA A 228 5.60 -5.36 -2.10
N ASN A 229 5.38 -5.35 -0.79
CA ASN A 229 4.12 -4.89 -0.23
C ASN A 229 4.15 -3.37 -0.07
N LEU A 230 3.23 -2.68 -0.74
CA LEU A 230 3.09 -1.22 -0.69
C LEU A 230 2.15 -0.74 0.42
N ALA A 231 1.45 -1.67 1.08
CA ALA A 231 0.55 -1.36 2.18
C ALA A 231 1.25 -1.35 3.54
N SER A 232 0.87 -0.42 4.41
CA SER A 232 1.32 -0.28 5.80
C SER A 232 0.82 -1.39 6.75
N TRP A 233 0.24 -2.48 6.25
CA TRP A 233 -0.54 -3.50 6.98
C TRP A 233 -1.71 -2.96 7.79
N SER A 234 -1.50 -2.08 8.76
CA SER A 234 -2.55 -1.43 9.52
C SER A 234 -2.87 -0.03 8.97
N PRO A 235 -4.08 0.48 9.25
CA PRO A 235 -4.50 1.81 8.83
C PRO A 235 -3.57 2.92 9.34
N LEU A 236 -3.14 3.80 8.44
CA LEU A 236 -2.42 5.03 8.81
C LEU A 236 -3.37 6.10 9.38
N GLY A 237 -4.63 6.03 8.98
CA GLY A 237 -5.68 6.90 9.47
C GLY A 237 -6.97 6.67 8.71
N GLY A 238 -7.98 7.45 9.04
CA GLY A 238 -9.22 7.45 8.28
C GLY A 238 -10.14 8.57 8.71
N GLN A 239 -11.12 8.80 7.85
CA GLN A 239 -12.01 9.94 7.92
C GLN A 239 -13.39 9.51 7.43
N ARG A 240 -14.42 9.98 8.12
CA ARG A 240 -15.79 9.92 7.60
C ARG A 240 -15.89 10.85 6.38
N HIS A 241 -16.36 10.35 5.26
CA HIS A 241 -16.49 11.14 4.03
C HIS A 241 -17.72 12.06 4.12
N TRP A 242 -17.51 13.37 4.06
CA TRP A 242 -18.55 14.38 3.90
C TRP A 242 -18.84 14.52 2.39
N PRO A 243 -20.10 14.44 1.86
CA PRO A 243 -21.37 14.84 2.45
C PRO A 243 -22.29 13.73 2.99
N THR A 244 -22.02 12.46 2.67
CA THR A 244 -23.08 11.44 2.75
C THR A 244 -23.23 10.82 4.14
N ASP A 245 -22.33 11.12 5.08
CA ASP A 245 -22.38 10.68 6.49
C ASP A 245 -22.42 9.15 6.69
N LYS A 246 -22.56 8.36 5.63
CA LYS A 246 -22.63 6.90 5.58
C LYS A 246 -21.34 6.25 5.08
N ASP A 247 -20.43 7.03 4.50
CA ASP A 247 -19.21 6.52 3.89
C ASP A 247 -18.00 6.76 4.83
N PHE A 248 -17.23 5.70 5.09
CA PHE A 248 -15.99 5.69 5.84
C PHE A 248 -14.82 5.51 4.89
N VAL A 249 -13.77 6.30 5.06
CA VAL A 249 -12.53 6.18 4.29
C VAL A 249 -11.41 5.78 5.23
N ILE A 250 -10.73 4.70 4.90
CA ILE A 250 -9.54 4.22 5.60
C ILE A 250 -8.36 4.33 4.65
N ARG A 251 -7.25 4.88 5.16
CA ARG A 251 -6.02 5.06 4.40
C ARG A 251 -4.96 4.09 4.90
N PHE A 252 -4.33 3.41 3.95
CA PHE A 252 -3.09 2.67 4.12
C PHE A 252 -2.08 3.22 3.13
N GLY A 253 -0.81 2.83 3.24
CA GLY A 253 0.15 3.27 2.26
C GLY A 253 1.60 3.07 2.66
N SER A 254 2.47 3.64 1.85
CA SER A 254 3.90 3.71 2.10
C SER A 254 4.50 4.93 1.43
N VAL A 255 5.69 5.33 1.89
CA VAL A 255 6.44 6.42 1.30
C VAL A 255 7.49 5.83 0.37
N LEU A 256 7.47 6.21 -0.91
CA LEU A 256 8.30 5.65 -1.97
C LEU A 256 9.39 6.64 -2.39
N SER A 257 10.55 6.13 -2.79
CA SER A 257 11.60 6.96 -3.38
C SER A 257 11.29 7.21 -4.86
N ALA A 258 11.27 8.48 -5.25
CA ALA A 258 11.14 8.97 -6.62
C ALA A 258 12.43 9.69 -7.09
N LYS A 259 13.57 9.45 -6.43
CA LYS A 259 14.87 10.05 -6.80
C LYS A 259 15.25 9.73 -8.25
N GLY A 260 15.56 10.76 -9.04
CA GLY A 260 15.82 10.63 -10.48
C GLY A 260 14.57 10.46 -11.35
N ILE A 261 13.37 10.58 -10.77
CA ILE A 261 12.09 10.51 -11.50
C ILE A 261 11.32 11.82 -11.31
N LEU A 262 11.21 12.32 -10.07
CA LEU A 262 10.51 13.57 -9.74
C LEU A 262 11.43 14.54 -8.97
N PRO A 263 11.24 15.86 -9.13
CA PRO A 263 11.94 16.89 -8.36
C PRO A 263 11.82 16.71 -6.84
N CYS A 264 10.63 16.32 -6.38
CA CYS A 264 10.33 16.11 -4.96
C CYS A 264 11.02 14.88 -4.36
N GLN A 265 11.64 14.02 -5.17
CA GLN A 265 12.38 12.78 -4.82
C GLN A 265 11.63 11.73 -3.97
N VAL A 266 10.45 12.05 -3.46
CA VAL A 266 9.63 11.22 -2.59
C VAL A 266 8.17 11.34 -3.00
N VAL A 267 7.44 10.22 -2.93
CA VAL A 267 6.02 10.11 -3.30
C VAL A 267 5.29 9.29 -2.25
N GLU A 268 4.06 9.69 -1.93
CA GLU A 268 3.15 8.92 -1.11
C GLU A 268 2.39 7.92 -1.98
N CYS A 269 2.51 6.63 -1.65
CA CYS A 269 1.61 5.62 -2.16
C CYS A 269 0.40 5.52 -1.24
N ILE A 270 -0.73 6.06 -1.70
CA ILE A 270 -1.98 6.14 -0.95
C ILE A 270 -2.90 5.00 -1.38
N LEU A 271 -3.24 4.15 -0.43
CA LEU A 271 -4.22 3.08 -0.60
C LEU A 271 -5.51 3.48 0.14
N ILE A 272 -6.59 3.62 -0.61
CA ILE A 272 -7.86 4.10 -0.12
C ILE A 272 -8.85 2.93 -0.09
N MET A 273 -9.43 2.70 1.09
CA MET A 273 -10.49 1.73 1.29
C MET A 273 -11.74 2.46 1.77
N LYS A 274 -12.84 2.38 1.02
CA LYS A 274 -14.11 3.01 1.40
C LYS A 274 -15.16 1.99 1.76
N PHE A 275 -15.81 2.19 2.91
CA PHE A 275 -16.96 1.43 3.35
C PHE A 275 -18.21 2.31 3.39
N ARG A 276 -19.33 1.79 2.92
CA ARG A 276 -20.65 2.41 3.08
C ARG A 276 -21.46 1.66 4.12
N VAL A 277 -22.05 2.37 5.07
CA VAL A 277 -23.04 1.81 6.01
C VAL A 277 -24.37 1.64 5.29
N ILE A 278 -24.91 0.43 5.31
CA ILE A 278 -26.19 0.11 4.67
C ILE A 278 -27.33 0.12 5.69
N HIS A 279 -27.14 -0.49 6.86
CA HIS A 279 -28.17 -0.58 7.91
C HIS A 279 -27.61 -0.12 9.26
N ALA A 280 -28.31 0.80 9.93
CA ALA A 280 -27.92 1.33 11.24
C ALA A 280 -29.09 1.65 12.19
N GLU A 281 -30.36 1.50 11.80
CA GLU A 281 -31.49 1.98 12.62
C GLU A 281 -32.64 0.95 12.68
N GLY A 282 -33.05 0.58 13.90
CA GLY A 282 -34.20 -0.30 14.20
C GLY A 282 -33.98 -1.25 15.40
N GLU A 283 -35.07 -1.70 16.04
CA GLU A 283 -35.05 -2.74 17.09
C GLU A 283 -34.49 -4.06 16.51
N GLY A 284 -33.29 -4.48 16.93
CA GLY A 284 -32.58 -5.66 16.39
C GLY A 284 -31.33 -5.35 15.53
N VAL A 285 -30.63 -4.24 15.82
CA VAL A 285 -29.48 -3.65 15.12
C VAL A 285 -28.45 -4.67 14.59
N GLN A 286 -28.35 -4.80 13.26
CA GLN A 286 -27.18 -5.36 12.57
C GLN A 286 -26.48 -4.26 11.77
N THR A 287 -25.40 -3.70 12.33
CA THR A 287 -24.51 -2.81 11.57
C THR A 287 -23.87 -3.61 10.44
N THR A 288 -24.12 -3.17 9.20
CA THR A 288 -23.51 -3.77 8.01
C THR A 288 -22.79 -2.71 7.19
N LEU A 289 -21.51 -2.96 6.91
CA LEU A 289 -20.66 -2.16 6.04
C LEU A 289 -20.49 -2.89 4.71
N LYS A 290 -20.57 -2.15 3.61
CA LYS A 290 -20.21 -2.64 2.27
C LYS A 290 -18.95 -1.95 1.80
N LEU A 291 -17.96 -2.70 1.34
CA LEU A 291 -16.80 -2.14 0.67
C LEU A 291 -17.22 -1.58 -0.69
N THR A 292 -17.05 -0.27 -0.90
CA THR A 292 -17.47 0.44 -2.12
C THR A 292 -16.30 0.89 -2.98
N GLU A 293 -15.13 1.09 -2.38
CA GLU A 293 -13.92 1.47 -3.12
C GLU A 293 -12.70 0.80 -2.51
N LEU A 294 -11.81 0.32 -3.38
CA LEU A 294 -10.47 -0.11 -3.00
C LEU A 294 -9.51 0.35 -4.09
N SER A 295 -8.76 1.41 -3.82
CA SER A 295 -7.95 2.08 -4.83
C SER A 295 -6.53 2.39 -4.36
N MET A 296 -5.60 2.48 -5.32
CA MET A 296 -4.22 2.92 -5.13
C MET A 296 -4.00 4.18 -5.96
N GLN A 297 -3.32 5.17 -5.37
CA GLN A 297 -2.95 6.43 -5.99
C GLN A 297 -1.52 6.80 -5.57
N LEU A 298 -0.82 7.55 -6.41
CA LEU A 298 0.48 8.11 -6.10
C LEU A 298 0.38 9.64 -6.09
N GLU A 299 0.79 10.26 -4.99
CA GLU A 299 0.80 11.72 -4.81
C GLU A 299 2.20 12.20 -4.45
N ASP A 300 2.63 13.32 -5.03
CA ASP A 300 3.88 13.96 -4.64
C ASP A 300 3.77 14.73 -3.30
N MET A 301 4.86 15.38 -2.91
CA MET A 301 4.91 16.20 -1.68
C MET A 301 3.96 17.41 -1.74
N GLU A 302 3.57 17.87 -2.92
CA GLU A 302 2.61 18.95 -3.09
C GLU A 302 1.15 18.48 -3.08
N GLY A 303 0.94 17.16 -3.17
CA GLY A 303 -0.38 16.52 -3.28
C GLY A 303 -0.90 16.44 -4.71
N ALA A 304 -0.05 16.66 -5.72
CA ALA A 304 -0.42 16.42 -7.11
C ALA A 304 -0.29 14.93 -7.45
N HIS A 305 -1.24 14.43 -8.25
CA HIS A 305 -1.19 13.06 -8.71
C HIS A 305 -0.05 12.85 -9.70
N VAL A 306 0.71 11.79 -9.50
CA VAL A 306 1.76 11.39 -10.42
C VAL A 306 1.13 10.78 -11.67
N ASN A 307 1.68 11.10 -12.86
CA ASN A 307 1.19 10.54 -14.11
C ASN A 307 1.51 9.03 -14.25
N GLY A 308 0.87 8.34 -15.19
CA GLY A 308 1.05 6.91 -15.40
C GLY A 308 2.50 6.51 -15.68
N ARG A 309 3.23 7.27 -16.50
CA ARG A 309 4.62 6.97 -16.86
C ARG A 309 5.54 6.97 -15.65
N ASN A 310 5.54 8.06 -14.89
CA ASN A 310 6.37 8.21 -13.71
C ASN A 310 5.96 7.21 -12.63
N SER A 311 4.67 6.88 -12.54
CA SER A 311 4.16 5.89 -11.61
C SER A 311 4.70 4.48 -11.88
N LEU A 312 4.81 4.03 -13.13
CA LEU A 312 5.43 2.72 -13.44
C LEU A 312 6.90 2.68 -12.99
N ASN A 313 7.63 3.78 -13.21
CA ASN A 313 9.03 3.89 -12.80
C ASN A 313 9.18 3.89 -11.26
N ILE A 314 8.30 4.61 -10.56
CA ILE A 314 8.27 4.65 -9.10
C ILE A 314 7.91 3.27 -8.54
N LEU A 315 6.92 2.58 -9.11
CA LEU A 315 6.55 1.23 -8.70
C LEU A 315 7.69 0.24 -8.93
N LYS A 316 8.38 0.27 -10.08
CA LYS A 316 9.58 -0.54 -10.33
C LYS A 316 10.66 -0.25 -9.30
N LYS A 317 10.90 1.03 -8.98
CA LYS A 317 11.90 1.44 -8.00
C LYS A 317 11.54 0.99 -6.57
N ALA A 318 10.25 1.01 -6.21
CA ALA A 318 9.74 0.54 -4.92
C ALA A 318 10.08 -0.93 -4.65
N LEU A 319 10.20 -1.75 -5.70
CA LEU A 319 10.62 -3.15 -5.61
C LEU A 319 12.07 -3.36 -5.13
N SER A 320 12.86 -2.30 -5.06
CA SER A 320 14.23 -2.33 -4.55
C SER A 320 14.45 -1.34 -3.38
N CYS A 321 13.39 -0.72 -2.86
CA CYS A 321 13.50 0.17 -1.71
C CYS A 321 13.93 -0.56 -0.43
N HIS A 322 14.48 0.21 0.52
CA HIS A 322 14.79 -0.29 1.85
C HIS A 322 13.51 -0.76 2.56
N ARG A 323 13.61 -1.88 3.28
CA ARG A 323 12.47 -2.49 3.98
C ARG A 323 12.84 -2.83 5.40
N SER A 324 11.86 -2.71 6.29
CA SER A 324 12.00 -3.06 7.70
C SER A 324 10.91 -4.02 8.15
N LYS A 325 11.28 -4.92 9.05
CA LYS A 325 10.33 -5.74 9.82
C LYS A 325 9.83 -4.99 11.06
N ASN A 326 10.46 -3.86 11.40
CA ASN A 326 10.06 -3.05 12.54
C ASN A 326 8.88 -2.16 12.15
N TYR A 327 7.70 -2.51 12.68
CA TYR A 327 6.48 -1.79 12.36
C TYR A 327 6.49 -0.32 12.84
N SER A 328 7.14 -0.04 13.97
CA SER A 328 7.20 1.32 14.50
C SER A 328 7.98 2.24 13.58
N GLU A 329 9.05 1.74 12.97
CA GLU A 329 9.90 2.48 12.04
C GLU A 329 9.14 2.85 10.75
N VAL A 330 8.30 1.94 10.27
CA VAL A 330 7.43 2.18 9.10
C VAL A 330 6.40 3.26 9.40
N LEU A 331 5.74 3.16 10.56
CA LEU A 331 4.77 4.16 11.00
C LEU A 331 5.41 5.53 11.20
N GLU A 332 6.60 5.58 11.81
CA GLU A 332 7.36 6.82 12.00
C GLU A 332 7.72 7.46 10.66
N SER A 333 8.20 6.69 9.69
CA SER A 333 8.49 7.16 8.33
C SER A 333 7.26 7.78 7.65
N CYS A 334 6.11 7.11 7.71
CA CYS A 334 4.85 7.65 7.17
C CYS A 334 4.40 8.91 7.90
N HIS A 335 4.53 8.95 9.24
CA HIS A 335 4.13 10.10 10.05
C HIS A 335 5.02 11.33 9.77
N LEU A 336 6.34 11.14 9.64
CA LEU A 336 7.28 12.20 9.28
C LEU A 336 6.94 12.79 7.90
N TYR A 337 6.63 11.94 6.93
CA TYR A 337 6.20 12.38 5.60
C TYR A 337 4.89 13.18 5.66
N SER A 338 3.87 12.63 6.32
CA SER A 338 2.56 13.27 6.46
C SER A 338 2.67 14.65 7.14
N LYS A 339 3.53 14.76 8.16
CA LYS A 339 3.84 16.01 8.83
C LYS A 339 4.49 17.01 7.86
N ALA A 340 5.56 16.63 7.17
CA ALA A 340 6.24 17.49 6.21
C ALA A 340 5.31 17.96 5.08
N GLN A 341 4.47 17.06 4.55
CA GLN A 341 3.47 17.38 3.54
C GLN A 341 2.44 18.40 4.06
N SER A 342 2.01 18.25 5.32
CA SER A 342 1.05 19.18 5.94
C SER A 342 1.63 20.57 6.16
N GLU A 343 2.91 20.67 6.55
CA GLU A 343 3.62 21.94 6.73
C GLU A 343 3.76 22.68 5.39
N LEU A 344 4.18 21.97 4.32
CA LEU A 344 4.26 22.53 2.97
C LEU A 344 2.90 23.02 2.47
N LYS A 345 1.83 22.24 2.69
CA LYS A 345 0.46 22.64 2.33
C LYS A 345 0.01 23.89 3.10
N GLU A 346 0.34 24.01 4.38
CA GLU A 346 0.01 25.21 5.17
C GLU A 346 0.77 26.45 4.68
N GLU A 347 2.06 26.32 4.37
CA GLU A 347 2.86 27.41 3.83
C GLU A 347 2.33 27.89 2.48
N LYS A 348 1.95 26.96 1.59
CA LYS A 348 1.33 27.26 0.30
C LYS A 348 0.00 28.00 0.49
N MET A 349 -0.89 27.50 1.33
CA MET A 349 -2.17 28.18 1.64
C MET A 349 -1.95 29.57 2.22
N ARG A 350 -0.94 29.76 3.08
CA ARG A 350 -0.59 31.07 3.64
C ARG A 350 -0.07 32.01 2.56
N ASN A 351 0.72 31.51 1.61
CA ASN A 351 1.23 32.31 0.50
C ASN A 351 0.11 32.70 -0.49
N GLU A 352 -0.73 31.75 -0.89
CA GLU A 352 -1.91 31.99 -1.73
C GLU A 352 -2.86 33.00 -1.08
N SER A 353 -3.14 32.86 0.22
CA SER A 353 -3.95 33.82 0.99
C SER A 353 -3.33 35.23 0.99
N ARG A 354 -2.00 35.35 1.03
CA ARG A 354 -1.31 36.66 0.90
C ARG A 354 -1.47 37.24 -0.51
N LEU A 355 -1.34 36.43 -1.55
CA LEU A 355 -1.50 36.85 -2.94
C LEU A 355 -2.94 37.28 -3.23
N ASP A 356 -3.94 36.54 -2.75
CA ASP A 356 -5.34 36.89 -2.92
C ASP A 356 -5.68 38.19 -2.20
N ARG A 357 -5.14 38.42 -1.00
CA ARG A 357 -5.29 39.70 -0.31
C ARG A 357 -4.69 40.86 -1.10
N LEU A 358 -3.51 40.67 -1.71
CA LEU A 358 -2.88 41.69 -2.56
C LEU A 358 -3.71 41.96 -3.82
N ARG A 359 -4.25 40.92 -4.46
CA ARG A 359 -5.14 41.04 -5.63
C ARG A 359 -6.42 41.81 -5.28
N ILE A 360 -7.04 41.52 -4.14
CA ILE A 360 -8.23 42.24 -3.66
C ILE A 360 -7.92 43.72 -3.42
N ILE A 361 -6.80 44.02 -2.73
CA ILE A 361 -6.39 45.42 -2.47
C ILE A 361 -6.09 46.15 -3.78
N SER A 362 -5.39 45.51 -4.72
CA SER A 362 -5.11 46.08 -6.04
C SER A 362 -6.38 46.35 -6.84
N GLY A 363 -7.37 45.44 -6.77
CA GLY A 363 -8.67 45.63 -7.41
C GLY A 363 -9.46 46.80 -6.82
N ILE A 364 -9.47 46.94 -5.49
CA ILE A 364 -10.10 48.07 -4.79
C ILE A 364 -9.41 49.40 -5.17
N ALA A 365 -8.08 49.41 -5.18
CA ALA A 365 -7.31 50.60 -5.55
C ALA A 365 -7.60 51.03 -7.01
N ALA A 366 -7.60 50.08 -7.94
CA ALA A 366 -7.93 50.34 -9.34
C ALA A 366 -9.36 50.91 -9.50
N PHE A 367 -10.33 50.34 -8.78
CA PHE A 367 -11.70 50.84 -8.77
C PHE A 367 -11.77 52.28 -8.25
N LEU A 368 -11.18 52.58 -7.10
CA LEU A 368 -11.16 53.93 -6.53
C LEU A 368 -10.48 54.94 -7.46
N THR A 369 -9.37 54.58 -8.11
CA THR A 369 -8.72 55.45 -9.10
C THR A 369 -9.61 55.71 -10.30
N PHE A 370 -10.32 54.69 -10.80
CA PHE A 370 -11.25 54.85 -11.91
C PHE A 370 -12.40 55.80 -11.57
N TRP A 371 -12.98 55.68 -10.38
CA TRP A 371 -14.00 56.64 -9.90
C TRP A 371 -13.46 58.05 -9.77
N TYR A 372 -12.22 58.21 -9.30
CA TYR A 372 -11.59 59.53 -9.21
C TYR A 372 -11.32 60.17 -10.58
N TYR A 373 -11.09 59.38 -11.63
CA TYR A 373 -10.90 59.90 -13.00
C TYR A 373 -12.22 60.24 -13.72
N ILE A 374 -13.34 59.68 -13.30
CA ILE A 374 -14.67 59.96 -13.87
C ILE A 374 -15.34 61.17 -13.23
N LEU A 375 -15.05 61.42 -11.94
CA LEU A 375 -15.54 62.57 -11.18
C LEU A 375 -14.70 63.82 -11.48
#